data_AF-A0A2V5UUH1-F1
#
_entry.id   AF-A0A2V5UUH1-F1
#
_cell.length_a   1.000
_cell.length_b   1.000
_cell.length_c   1.000
_cell.angle_alpha   90.00
_cell.angle_beta   90.00
_cell.angle_gamma   90.00
#
_symmetry.space_group_name_H-M   'P 1'
#
loop_
_entity.id
_entity.type
_entity.pdbx_description
1 polymer ?
#
loop_
_entity_poly.entity_id
_entity_poly.type
_entity_poly.pdbx_seq_one_letter_code
_entity_poly.pdbx_strand_id
1 'polypeptide(L)'
;MSPPDPPIIEVIDLVHQFGERAVLNDISFNVHRGETLVIMGGSGCGKSTLLRHMIGSMKPTSGSVKIFGEEIAAMKESEIGRVRQRFGMLFQSGALLASLTVGENVALPLFQHTDKSADEIEAIVK
;
A
#
# COMPACT_ATOMS: atom_id res chain seq x y z
N MET A 1 18.28 -19.36 18.61
CA MET A 1 17.16 -18.91 17.76
C MET A 1 17.54 -17.54 17.25
N SER A 2 17.68 -17.34 15.94
CA SER A 2 17.87 -16.01 15.38
C SER A 2 16.63 -15.15 15.71
N PRO A 3 16.79 -13.83 15.94
CA PRO A 3 15.63 -12.96 16.11
C PRO A 3 14.74 -13.07 14.86
N PRO A 4 13.41 -12.98 15.01
CA PRO A 4 12.51 -12.95 13.87
C PRO A 4 12.89 -11.78 12.95
N ASP A 5 12.80 -12.00 11.64
CA ASP A 5 13.01 -10.94 10.66
C ASP A 5 12.09 -9.74 10.98
N PRO A 6 12.54 -8.50 10.74
CA PRO A 6 11.72 -7.33 11.01
C PRO A 6 10.43 -7.36 10.18
N PRO A 7 9.31 -6.81 10.71
CA PRO A 7 8.06 -6.75 9.99
C PRO A 7 8.19 -5.92 8.70
N ILE A 8 7.48 -6.35 7.65
CA ILE A 8 7.41 -5.60 6.38
C ILE A 8 6.38 -4.48 6.42
N ILE A 9 5.38 -4.59 7.29
CA ILE A 9 4.41 -3.54 7.59
C ILE A 9 4.30 -3.46 9.11
N GLU A 10 4.42 -2.25 9.65
CA GLU A 10 4.27 -1.96 11.07
C GLU A 10 3.31 -0.78 11.21
N VAL A 11 2.22 -1.00 11.93
CA VAL A 11 1.23 0.03 12.26
C VAL A 11 1.26 0.18 13.79
N ILE A 12 1.49 1.41 14.26
CA ILE A 12 1.70 1.71 15.68
C ILE A 12 0.76 2.84 16.10
N ASP A 13 -0.09 2.54 17.07
CA ASP A 13 -0.99 3.43 17.80
C ASP A 13 -1.77 4.35 16.85
N LEU A 14 -2.22 3.77 15.73
CA LEU A 14 -2.76 4.52 14.60
C LEU A 14 -4.13 5.07 14.95
N VAL A 15 -4.25 6.40 14.92
CA VAL A 15 -5.49 7.13 15.13
C VAL A 15 -5.80 7.98 13.91
N HIS A 16 -7.06 7.96 13.50
CA HIS A 16 -7.55 8.87 12.47
C HIS A 16 -8.95 9.38 12.80
N GLN A 17 -9.12 10.70 12.74
CA GLN A 17 -10.35 11.39 13.03
C GLN A 17 -10.78 12.25 11.83
N PHE A 18 -12.08 12.21 11.50
CA PHE A 18 -12.70 13.19 10.60
C PHE A 18 -13.55 14.15 11.43
N GLY A 19 -13.06 15.39 11.57
CA GLY A 19 -13.64 16.32 12.55
C GLY A 19 -13.52 15.72 13.95
N GLU A 20 -14.63 15.64 14.67
CA GLU A 20 -14.68 15.08 16.04
C GLU A 20 -14.84 13.55 16.07
N ARG A 21 -15.09 12.91 14.92
CA ARG A 21 -15.35 11.46 14.86
C ARG A 21 -14.06 10.67 14.62
N ALA A 22 -13.64 9.91 15.62
CA ALA A 22 -12.63 8.88 15.45
C ALA A 22 -13.15 7.72 14.57
N VAL A 23 -12.40 7.42 13.50
CA VAL A 23 -12.66 6.28 12.60
C VAL A 23 -11.66 5.16 12.86
N LEU A 24 -10.41 5.49 13.19
CA LEU A 24 -9.42 4.57 13.71
C LEU A 24 -9.01 5.05 15.10
N ASN A 25 -8.92 4.13 16.05
CA ASN A 25 -8.61 4.44 17.44
C ASN A 25 -7.61 3.39 17.95
N ASP A 26 -6.35 3.80 18.07
CA ASP A 26 -5.26 3.04 18.69
C ASP A 26 -5.04 1.65 18.04
N ILE A 27 -4.93 1.63 16.71
CA ILE A 27 -4.72 0.38 15.96
C ILE A 27 -3.22 0.09 15.89
N SER A 28 -2.81 -1.09 16.39
CA SER A 28 -1.43 -1.57 16.36
C SER A 28 -1.35 -3.01 15.86
N PHE A 29 -0.53 -3.25 14.83
CA PHE A 29 -0.22 -4.59 14.34
C PHE A 29 1.03 -4.62 13.45
N ASN A 30 1.59 -5.82 13.31
CA ASN A 30 2.73 -6.10 12.45
C ASN A 30 2.34 -7.14 11.40
N VAL A 31 2.91 -7.03 10.19
CA VAL A 31 2.82 -8.04 9.14
C VAL A 31 4.24 -8.42 8.74
N HIS A 32 4.54 -9.71 8.80
CA HIS A 32 5.85 -10.26 8.44
C HIS A 32 5.88 -10.70 6.98
N ARG A 33 7.09 -10.88 6.45
CA ARG A 33 7.27 -11.37 5.08
C ARG A 33 6.61 -12.75 4.93
N GLY A 34 5.76 -12.88 3.91
CA GLY A 34 5.03 -14.12 3.61
C GLY A 34 3.73 -14.30 4.41
N GLU A 35 3.39 -13.36 5.30
CA GLU A 35 2.16 -13.40 6.08
C GLU A 35 0.97 -12.89 5.25
N THR A 36 -0.21 -13.49 5.46
CA THR A 36 -1.49 -13.00 4.92
C THR A 36 -2.32 -12.42 6.05
N LEU A 37 -2.46 -11.10 6.09
CA LEU A 37 -3.34 -10.40 7.02
C LEU A 37 -4.73 -10.20 6.40
N VAL A 38 -5.78 -10.52 7.16
CA VAL A 38 -7.17 -10.30 6.76
C VAL A 38 -7.81 -9.27 7.68
N ILE A 39 -8.29 -8.16 7.12
CA ILE A 39 -9.01 -7.11 7.85
C ILE A 39 -10.51 -7.26 7.59
N MET A 40 -11.28 -7.62 8.61
CA MET A 40 -12.74 -7.80 8.55
C MET A 40 -13.47 -6.83 9.48
N GLY A 41 -14.73 -6.53 9.14
CA GLY A 41 -15.59 -5.67 9.95
C GLY A 41 -16.74 -5.08 9.15
N GLY A 42 -17.76 -4.56 9.84
CA GLY A 42 -18.96 -3.97 9.23
C GLY A 42 -18.67 -2.79 8.28
N SER A 43 -19.64 -2.43 7.43
CA SER A 43 -19.49 -1.25 6.57
C SER A 43 -19.26 0.01 7.40
N GLY A 44 -18.36 0.89 6.97
CA GLY A 44 -18.05 2.15 7.67
C GLY A 44 -17.17 2.03 8.92
N CYS A 45 -16.66 0.85 9.28
CA CYS A 45 -15.80 0.68 10.46
C CYS A 45 -14.33 1.13 10.27
N GLY A 46 -13.99 1.75 9.14
CA GLY A 46 -12.65 2.31 8.92
C GLY A 46 -11.66 1.44 8.12
N LYS A 47 -12.04 0.25 7.61
CA LYS A 47 -11.15 -0.62 6.83
C LYS A 47 -10.45 0.09 5.65
N SER A 48 -11.23 0.80 4.83
CA SER A 48 -10.68 1.55 3.69
C SER A 48 -9.80 2.71 4.15
N THR A 49 -10.09 3.31 5.30
CA THR A 49 -9.25 4.35 5.91
C THR A 49 -7.91 3.76 6.36
N LEU A 50 -7.92 2.60 7.02
CA LEU A 50 -6.71 1.88 7.41
C LEU A 50 -5.84 1.53 6.20
N LEU A 51 -6.44 0.97 5.13
CA LEU A 51 -5.72 0.68 3.89
C LEU A 51 -5.13 1.94 3.24
N ARG A 52 -5.83 3.08 3.28
CA ARG A 52 -5.32 4.36 2.76
C ARG A 52 -4.11 4.89 3.54
N HIS A 53 -4.05 4.67 4.86
CA HIS A 53 -2.85 4.96 5.64
C HIS A 53 -1.71 4.02 5.29
N MET A 54 -1.99 2.72 5.13
CA MET A 54 -0.98 1.74 4.72
C MET A 54 -0.36 2.05 3.36
N ILE A 55 -1.09 2.57 2.38
CA ILE A 55 -0.50 2.96 1.09
C ILE A 55 0.09 4.38 1.08
N GLY A 56 0.03 5.08 2.23
CA GLY A 56 0.45 6.47 2.38
C GLY A 56 -0.33 7.44 1.50
N SER A 57 -1.60 7.16 1.22
CA SER A 57 -2.51 8.08 0.53
C SER A 57 -3.23 9.03 1.50
N MET A 58 -3.07 8.83 2.80
CA MET A 58 -3.71 9.61 3.85
C MET A 58 -2.80 9.73 5.07
N LYS A 59 -2.70 10.93 5.62
CA LYS A 59 -1.94 11.16 6.87
C LYS A 59 -2.80 10.85 8.09
N PRO A 60 -2.28 10.12 9.08
CA PRO A 60 -3.00 9.86 10.32
C PRO A 60 -3.14 11.13 11.16
N THR A 61 -4.07 11.10 12.11
CA THR A 61 -4.16 12.15 13.14
C THR A 61 -3.01 12.00 14.14
N SER A 62 -2.70 10.76 14.53
CA SER A 62 -1.51 10.39 15.30
C SER A 62 -1.14 8.92 15.06
N GLY A 63 0.02 8.52 15.54
CA GLY A 63 0.58 7.19 15.32
C GLY A 63 1.52 7.13 14.12
N SER A 64 1.95 5.92 13.78
CA SER A 64 2.98 5.64 12.78
C SER A 64 2.57 4.49 11.87
N VAL A 65 2.98 4.58 10.60
CA VAL A 65 2.89 3.48 9.65
C VAL A 65 4.22 3.34 8.95
N LYS A 66 4.84 2.18 9.07
CA LYS A 66 6.09 1.87 8.39
C LYS A 66 5.90 0.75 7.39
N ILE A 67 6.51 0.90 6.22
CA ILE A 67 6.61 -0.15 5.21
C ILE A 67 8.08 -0.39 4.91
N PHE A 68 8.51 -1.65 4.97
CA PHE A 68 9.90 -2.05 4.81
C PHE A 68 10.86 -1.28 5.74
N GLY A 69 10.40 -0.98 6.96
CA GLY A 69 11.14 -0.21 7.96
C GLY A 69 11.11 1.31 7.77
N GLU A 70 10.45 1.82 6.73
CA GLU A 70 10.42 3.24 6.40
C GLU A 70 9.11 3.89 6.85
N GLU A 71 9.18 4.99 7.61
CA GLU A 71 8.00 5.76 8.02
C GLU A 71 7.36 6.45 6.81
N ILE A 72 6.16 6.01 6.43
CA ILE A 72 5.48 6.51 5.22
C ILE A 72 4.49 7.64 5.51
N ALA A 73 3.99 7.79 6.74
CA ALA A 73 3.00 8.83 7.07
C ALA A 73 3.59 10.25 6.98
N ALA A 74 4.89 10.37 7.19
CA ALA A 74 5.63 11.63 7.16
C ALA A 74 6.28 11.94 5.79
N MET A 75 6.32 10.98 4.86
CA MET A 75 6.98 11.16 3.56
C MET A 75 6.29 12.21 2.70
N LYS A 76 7.09 12.94 1.91
CA LYS A 76 6.61 13.75 0.79
C LYS A 76 6.27 12.85 -0.39
N GLU A 77 5.41 13.32 -1.29
CA GLU A 77 5.02 12.54 -2.48
C GLU A 77 6.21 12.16 -3.38
N SER A 78 7.24 13.01 -3.45
CA SER A 78 8.48 12.70 -4.18
C SER A 78 9.26 11.52 -3.56
N GLU A 79 9.10 11.28 -2.26
CA GLU A 79 9.82 10.24 -1.52
C GLU A 79 9.05 8.93 -1.50
N ILE A 80 7.71 8.99 -1.44
CA ILE A 80 6.88 7.80 -1.31
C ILE A 80 6.82 6.97 -2.61
N GLY A 81 7.11 7.58 -3.77
CA GLY A 81 7.11 6.90 -5.07
C GLY A 81 7.98 5.64 -5.09
N ARG A 82 9.19 5.69 -4.52
CA ARG A 82 10.09 4.52 -4.44
C ARG A 82 9.55 3.40 -3.56
N VAL A 83 8.77 3.74 -2.53
CA VAL A 83 8.15 2.76 -1.63
C VAL A 83 6.96 2.11 -2.35
N ARG A 84 6.15 2.91 -3.05
CA ARG A 84 5.01 2.43 -3.85
C ARG A 84 5.42 1.51 -5.00
N GLN A 85 6.65 1.62 -5.52
CA GLN A 85 7.17 0.64 -6.50
C GLN A 85 7.41 -0.76 -5.92
N ARG A 86 7.45 -0.90 -4.59
CA ARG A 86 7.72 -2.17 -3.91
C ARG A 86 6.47 -2.96 -3.53
N PHE A 87 5.27 -2.41 -3.75
CA PHE A 87 4.01 -3.08 -3.49
C PHE A 87 2.94 -2.70 -4.51
N GLY A 88 1.99 -3.62 -4.76
CA GLY A 88 0.83 -3.37 -5.61
C GLY A 88 -0.43 -3.09 -4.79
N MET A 89 -1.35 -2.32 -5.35
CA MET A 89 -2.70 -2.13 -4.78
C MET A 89 -3.75 -2.55 -5.81
N LEU A 90 -4.73 -3.33 -5.37
CA LEU A 90 -5.92 -3.64 -6.13
C LEU A 90 -7.12 -2.88 -5.55
N PHE A 91 -7.76 -2.06 -6.37
CA PHE A 91 -8.94 -1.29 -5.97
C PHE A 91 -10.22 -2.12 -6.11
N GLN A 92 -11.21 -1.85 -5.24
CA GLN A 92 -12.50 -2.55 -5.24
C GLN A 92 -13.28 -2.32 -6.56
N SER A 93 -13.29 -1.10 -7.05
CA SER A 93 -13.78 -0.77 -8.40
C SER A 93 -12.57 -0.75 -9.31
N GLY A 94 -12.51 -1.67 -10.28
CA GLY A 94 -11.35 -1.83 -11.17
C GLY A 94 -10.88 -0.49 -11.74
N ALA A 95 -9.57 -0.24 -11.67
CA ALA A 95 -8.94 1.02 -12.06
C ALA A 95 -8.21 0.90 -13.42
N LEU A 96 -8.69 0.02 -14.30
CA LEU A 96 -8.09 -0.17 -15.62
C LEU A 96 -8.31 1.08 -16.49
N LEU A 97 -7.28 1.44 -17.26
CA LEU A 97 -7.37 2.48 -18.26
C LEU A 97 -8.16 1.96 -19.45
N ALA A 98 -9.37 2.50 -19.63
CA ALA A 98 -10.31 2.04 -20.67
C ALA A 98 -9.79 2.22 -22.11
N SER A 99 -8.83 3.12 -22.30
CA SER A 99 -8.15 3.33 -23.59
C SER A 99 -7.09 2.26 -23.90
N LEU A 100 -6.78 1.38 -22.95
CA LEU A 100 -5.74 0.36 -23.06
C LEU A 100 -6.37 -1.04 -23.01
N THR A 101 -5.79 -1.96 -23.77
CA THR A 101 -6.05 -3.40 -23.65
C THR A 101 -5.63 -3.93 -22.27
N VAL A 102 -6.06 -5.15 -21.94
CA VAL A 102 -5.64 -5.81 -20.69
C VAL A 102 -4.12 -5.97 -20.66
N GLY A 103 -3.50 -6.40 -21.76
CA GLY A 103 -2.04 -6.55 -21.87
C GLY A 103 -1.32 -5.22 -21.64
N GLU A 104 -1.81 -4.13 -22.26
CA GLU A 104 -1.22 -2.80 -22.06
C GLU A 104 -1.36 -2.29 -20.63
N ASN A 105 -2.48 -2.56 -19.95
CA ASN A 105 -2.63 -2.23 -18.52
C ASN A 105 -1.62 -2.97 -17.64
N VAL A 106 -1.36 -4.26 -17.92
CA VAL A 106 -0.37 -5.08 -17.20
C VAL A 106 1.06 -4.67 -17.54
N ALA A 107 1.31 -4.26 -18.79
CA ALA A 107 2.62 -3.82 -19.27
C ALA A 107 3.01 -2.43 -18.74
N LEU A 108 2.03 -1.56 -18.46
CA LEU A 108 2.26 -0.15 -18.13
C LEU A 108 3.26 0.07 -16.98
N PRO A 109 3.20 -0.63 -15.83
CA PRO A 109 4.19 -0.46 -14.77
C PRO A 109 5.60 -0.89 -15.19
N LEU A 110 5.72 -1.89 -16.08
CA LEU A 110 7.00 -2.36 -16.59
C LEU A 110 7.64 -1.29 -17.49
N PHE A 111 6.85 -0.65 -18.36
CA PHE A 111 7.33 0.46 -19.19
C PHE A 111 7.74 1.68 -18.36
N GLN A 112 7.08 1.96 -17.24
CA GLN A 112 7.33 3.15 -16.43
C GLN A 112 8.49 3.01 -15.45
N HIS A 113 8.80 1.78 -15.03
CA HIS A 113 9.68 1.56 -13.87
C HIS A 113 10.79 0.54 -14.13
N THR A 114 11.01 0.13 -15.37
CA THR A 114 12.12 -0.76 -15.76
C THR A 114 12.77 -0.29 -17.06
N ASP A 115 14.02 -0.67 -17.28
CA ASP A 115 14.76 -0.40 -18.53
C ASP A 115 14.60 -1.52 -19.57
N LYS A 116 13.52 -2.31 -19.47
CA LYS A 116 13.25 -3.43 -20.39
C LYS A 116 12.86 -2.92 -21.76
N SER A 117 13.35 -3.58 -22.80
CA SER A 117 12.91 -3.37 -24.17
C SER A 117 11.44 -3.76 -24.36
N ALA A 118 10.80 -3.24 -25.42
CA ALA A 118 9.42 -3.58 -25.75
C ALA A 118 9.22 -5.10 -25.93
N ASP A 119 10.18 -5.77 -26.57
CA ASP A 119 10.15 -7.22 -26.80
C ASP A 119 10.22 -8.01 -25.47
N GLU A 120 11.05 -7.56 -24.52
CA GLU A 120 11.12 -8.18 -23.18
C GLU A 120 9.82 -8.01 -22.39
N ILE A 121 9.20 -6.83 -22.48
CA ILE A 121 7.92 -6.57 -21.80
C ILE A 121 6.80 -7.39 -22.43
N GLU A 122 6.75 -7.46 -23.77
CA GLU A 122 5.79 -8.29 -24.49
C GLU A 122 5.90 -9.77 -24.11
N ALA A 123 7.13 -10.27 -23.93
CA ALA A 123 7.37 -11.64 -23.47
C ALA A 123 6.96 -11.91 -22.02
N ILE A 124 6.93 -10.89 -21.15
CA ILE A 124 6.47 -11.02 -19.74
C ILE A 124 4.94 -11.04 -19.66
N VAL A 125 4.28 -10.30 -20.55
CA VAL A 125 2.84 -10.06 -20.50
C VAL A 125 2.04 -11.13 -21.26
N LYS A 126 2.65 -11.78 -22.26
CA LYS A 126 2.08 -12.91 -22.98
C LYS A 126 2.19 -14.21 -22.19
#